data_AF-S6AQU4-F1
#
_entry.id   AF-S6AQU4-F1
#
_cell.length_a   1.000
_cell.length_b   1.000
_cell.length_c   1.000
_cell.angle_alpha   90.00
_cell.angle_beta   90.00
_cell.angle_gamma   90.00
#
_symmetry.space_group_name_H-M   'P 1'
#
loop_
_entity.id
_entity.type
_entity.pdbx_description
1 polymer ?
#
loop_
_entity_poly.entity_id
_entity_poly.type
_entity_poly.pdbx_seq_one_letter_code
_entity_poly.pdbx_strand_id
1 'polypeptide(L)'
;MANQRDELTKATGITADVVMEVGAYFSAKEMRSVQTGLTTAARELRAFTQNNSLLGRLGGKLSHEQRELLTNAAALLDSVKYNVEHAKERKDRAEKARAKKRQQWAREAGQLVKARFSFPSDTVAEQLRILELHLVVQVVLGHAVYLPSHLALRKSMQEEAPRWANHTTAQWHRSRVSSLLSDIHSALQDYLSLDLDVSPAQKLEELQRSLDTQRAEVLARPQSVETLRIWTDALKGAAFITSVMPSKN
;
A
#
# COMPACT_ATOMS: atom_id res chain seq x y z
N MET A 1 -30.28 -10.78 -45.33
CA MET A 1 -30.84 -9.96 -44.23
C MET A 1 -30.26 -10.29 -42.85
N ALA A 2 -29.93 -11.54 -42.51
CA ALA A 2 -29.29 -11.88 -41.22
C ALA A 2 -27.92 -11.19 -41.01
N ASN A 3 -27.10 -11.08 -42.07
CA ASN A 3 -25.75 -10.50 -41.99
C ASN A 3 -25.74 -9.00 -41.63
N GLN A 4 -26.68 -8.20 -42.16
CA GLN A 4 -26.80 -6.76 -41.87
C GLN A 4 -27.29 -6.48 -40.44
N ARG A 5 -28.18 -7.34 -39.90
CA ARG A 5 -28.62 -7.20 -38.50
C ARG A 5 -27.49 -7.52 -37.51
N ASP A 6 -26.64 -8.49 -37.84
CA ASP A 6 -25.46 -8.81 -37.05
C ASP A 6 -24.43 -7.67 -37.06
N GLU A 7 -24.21 -6.99 -38.20
CA GLU A 7 -23.35 -5.81 -38.29
C GLU A 7 -23.85 -4.63 -37.43
N LEU A 8 -25.17 -4.44 -37.33
CA LEU A 8 -25.77 -3.32 -36.59
C LEU A 8 -25.88 -3.56 -35.07
N THR A 9 -25.92 -4.82 -34.64
CA THR A 9 -26.23 -5.18 -33.24
C THR A 9 -25.08 -5.85 -32.50
N LYS A 10 -24.01 -6.25 -33.19
CA LYS A 10 -22.82 -6.83 -32.55
C LYS A 10 -21.68 -5.83 -32.58
N ALA A 11 -21.14 -5.52 -31.41
CA ALA A 11 -19.96 -4.66 -31.27
C ALA A 11 -18.67 -5.44 -31.55
N THR A 12 -18.47 -5.87 -32.80
CA THR A 12 -17.33 -6.70 -33.21
C THR A 12 -15.97 -6.05 -32.95
N GLY A 13 -15.89 -4.72 -32.99
CA GLY A 13 -14.67 -3.96 -32.67
C GLY A 13 -14.42 -3.72 -31.18
N ILE A 14 -15.40 -3.96 -30.31
CA ILE A 14 -15.27 -3.78 -28.86
C ILE A 14 -15.22 -5.15 -28.21
N THR A 15 -14.04 -5.78 -28.24
CA THR A 15 -13.81 -7.06 -27.57
C THR A 15 -13.44 -6.85 -26.10
N ALA A 16 -13.52 -7.91 -25.30
CA ALA A 16 -13.07 -7.85 -23.90
C ALA A 16 -11.58 -7.45 -23.77
N ASP A 17 -10.72 -7.81 -24.73
CA ASP A 17 -9.32 -7.41 -24.73
C ASP A 17 -9.14 -5.92 -25.00
N VAL A 18 -9.90 -5.35 -25.94
CA VAL A 18 -9.93 -3.89 -26.18
C VAL A 18 -10.43 -3.14 -24.94
N VAL A 19 -11.47 -3.65 -24.28
CA VAL A 19 -11.94 -3.06 -23.02
C VAL A 19 -10.88 -3.13 -21.92
N MET A 20 -10.11 -4.22 -21.85
CA MET A 20 -8.99 -4.34 -20.91
C MET A 20 -7.86 -3.36 -21.22
N GLU A 21 -7.55 -3.15 -22.50
CA GLU A 21 -6.53 -2.21 -22.97
C GLU A 21 -6.92 -0.76 -22.66
N VAL A 22 -8.10 -0.33 -23.10
CA VAL A 22 -8.65 1.01 -22.81
C VAL A 22 -8.85 1.19 -21.29
N GLY A 23 -9.21 0.10 -20.61
CA GLY A 23 -9.46 0.01 -19.17
C GLY A 23 -8.20 -0.18 -18.31
N ALA A 24 -6.99 -0.07 -18.86
CA ALA A 24 -5.76 -0.45 -18.16
C ALA A 24 -5.60 0.23 -16.80
N TYR A 25 -5.94 1.52 -16.72
CA TYR A 25 -5.83 2.34 -15.51
C TYR A 25 -7.09 2.37 -14.63
N PHE A 26 -8.17 1.74 -15.08
CA PHE A 26 -9.43 1.67 -14.34
C PHE A 26 -9.52 0.41 -13.50
N SER A 27 -10.21 0.51 -12.37
CA SER A 27 -10.50 -0.60 -11.47
C SER A 27 -11.66 -1.46 -11.96
N ALA A 28 -11.75 -2.69 -11.46
CA ALA A 28 -12.93 -3.53 -11.69
C ALA A 28 -14.24 -2.87 -11.23
N LYS A 29 -14.18 -2.01 -10.21
CA LYS A 29 -15.33 -1.23 -9.71
C LYS A 29 -15.81 -0.20 -10.75
N GLU A 30 -14.90 0.49 -11.40
CA GLU A 30 -15.23 1.46 -12.47
C GLU A 30 -15.81 0.74 -13.69
N MET A 31 -15.22 -0.39 -14.09
CA MET A 31 -15.78 -1.23 -15.16
C MET A 31 -17.20 -1.75 -14.82
N ARG A 32 -17.48 -2.05 -13.55
CA ARG A 32 -18.83 -2.40 -13.08
C ARG A 32 -19.81 -1.23 -13.21
N SER A 33 -19.37 0.00 -12.98
CA SER A 33 -20.20 1.19 -13.19
C SER A 33 -20.59 1.32 -14.65
N VAL A 34 -19.64 1.14 -15.58
CA VAL A 34 -19.90 1.13 -17.03
C VAL A 34 -20.88 0.02 -17.41
N GLN A 35 -20.68 -1.21 -16.93
CA GLN A 35 -21.61 -2.34 -17.16
C GLN A 35 -23.04 -2.00 -16.70
N THR A 36 -23.18 -1.36 -15.54
CA THR A 36 -24.47 -0.97 -14.98
C THR A 36 -25.14 0.12 -15.83
N GLY A 37 -24.38 1.13 -16.26
CA GLY A 37 -24.87 2.18 -17.16
C GLY A 37 -25.38 1.63 -18.49
N LEU A 38 -24.62 0.74 -19.12
CA LEU A 38 -25.02 0.06 -20.36
C LEU A 38 -26.28 -0.78 -20.17
N THR A 39 -26.39 -1.49 -19.04
CA THR A 39 -27.59 -2.29 -18.70
C THR A 39 -28.82 -1.39 -18.53
N THR A 40 -28.68 -0.26 -17.84
CA THR A 40 -29.78 0.68 -17.62
C THR A 40 -30.22 1.31 -18.93
N ALA A 41 -29.29 1.78 -19.76
CA ALA A 41 -29.59 2.37 -21.06
C ALA A 41 -30.29 1.37 -22.00
N ALA A 42 -29.79 0.13 -22.09
CA ALA A 42 -30.42 -0.92 -22.90
C ALA A 42 -31.84 -1.26 -22.41
N ARG A 43 -32.08 -1.19 -21.09
CA ARG A 43 -33.41 -1.39 -20.50
C ARG A 43 -34.35 -0.22 -20.83
N GLU A 44 -33.88 1.01 -20.76
CA GLU A 44 -34.66 2.21 -21.09
C GLU A 44 -35.07 2.23 -22.57
N LEU A 45 -34.17 1.87 -23.49
CA LEU A 45 -34.49 1.74 -24.91
C LEU A 45 -35.59 0.70 -25.17
N ARG A 46 -35.52 -0.46 -24.50
CA ARG A 46 -36.57 -1.50 -24.57
C ARG A 46 -37.90 -1.06 -23.95
N ALA A 47 -37.89 -0.15 -22.99
CA ALA A 47 -39.12 0.32 -22.37
C ALA A 47 -40.03 1.05 -23.39
N PHE A 48 -39.46 1.67 -24.42
CA PHE A 48 -40.21 2.26 -25.53
C PHE A 48 -40.80 1.22 -26.49
N THR A 49 -40.32 -0.03 -26.48
CA THR A 49 -40.81 -1.07 -27.39
C THR A 49 -41.84 -2.01 -26.73
N GLN A 50 -42.12 -1.85 -25.42
CA GLN A 50 -43.03 -2.70 -24.66
C GLN A 50 -44.33 -1.97 -24.30
N ASN A 51 -45.49 -2.45 -24.76
CA ASN A 51 -46.79 -1.74 -24.65
C ASN A 51 -47.39 -1.61 -23.23
N ASN A 52 -46.72 -2.10 -22.19
CA ASN A 52 -47.24 -2.20 -20.81
C ASN A 52 -46.92 -0.98 -19.92
N SER A 53 -46.22 0.03 -20.43
CA SER A 53 -45.81 1.22 -19.67
C SER A 53 -46.15 2.52 -20.39
N LEU A 54 -46.07 3.67 -19.69
CA LEU A 54 -46.21 4.99 -20.32
C LEU A 54 -45.18 5.19 -21.44
N LEU A 55 -43.93 4.80 -21.21
CA LEU A 55 -42.86 4.83 -22.21
C LEU A 55 -43.20 3.95 -23.42
N GLY A 56 -43.79 2.78 -23.18
CA GLY A 56 -44.32 1.90 -24.21
C GLY A 56 -45.40 2.52 -25.08
N ARG A 57 -46.36 3.21 -24.43
CA ARG A 57 -47.45 3.92 -25.11
C ARG A 57 -46.93 5.08 -25.94
N LEU A 58 -45.92 5.80 -25.44
CA LEU A 58 -45.20 6.82 -26.21
C LEU A 58 -44.46 6.21 -27.39
N GLY A 59 -43.76 5.09 -27.18
CA GLY A 59 -43.08 4.37 -28.24
C GLY A 59 -44.03 3.76 -29.28
N GLY A 60 -45.28 3.47 -28.92
CA GLY A 60 -46.35 3.11 -29.86
C GLY A 60 -46.72 4.22 -30.86
N LYS A 61 -46.27 5.46 -30.64
CA LYS A 61 -46.39 6.59 -31.59
C LYS A 61 -45.22 6.68 -32.57
N LEU A 62 -44.15 5.92 -32.34
CA LEU A 62 -43.01 5.85 -33.23
C LEU A 62 -43.34 4.98 -34.45
N SER A 63 -42.71 5.30 -35.58
CA SER A 63 -42.77 4.46 -36.78
C SER A 63 -42.20 3.06 -36.51
N HIS A 64 -42.46 2.12 -37.41
CA HIS A 64 -41.87 0.78 -37.30
C HIS A 64 -40.34 0.83 -37.31
N GLU A 65 -39.77 1.61 -38.23
CA GLU A 65 -38.32 1.80 -38.39
C GLU A 65 -37.68 2.41 -37.13
N GLN A 66 -38.33 3.40 -36.49
CA GLN A 66 -37.84 4.00 -35.25
C GLN A 66 -37.82 3.01 -34.09
N ARG A 67 -38.83 2.13 -33.98
CA ARG A 67 -38.86 1.07 -32.96
C ARG A 67 -37.82 -0.01 -33.24
N GLU A 68 -37.59 -0.36 -34.49
CA GLU A 68 -36.52 -1.28 -34.89
C GLU A 68 -35.15 -0.69 -34.57
N LEU A 69 -34.93 0.61 -34.82
CA LEU A 69 -33.70 1.31 -34.44
C LEU A 69 -33.44 1.25 -32.93
N LEU A 70 -34.44 1.53 -32.09
CA LEU A 70 -34.31 1.43 -30.63
C LEU A 70 -34.01 0.00 -30.18
N THR A 71 -34.63 -0.99 -30.83
CA THR A 71 -34.39 -2.42 -30.55
C THR A 71 -32.95 -2.81 -30.89
N ASN A 72 -32.47 -2.40 -32.07
CA ASN A 72 -31.11 -2.67 -32.52
C ASN A 72 -30.07 -1.95 -31.64
N ALA A 73 -30.33 -0.70 -31.24
CA ALA A 73 -29.48 0.05 -30.32
C ALA A 73 -29.38 -0.64 -28.95
N ALA A 74 -30.51 -1.13 -28.41
CA ALA A 74 -30.50 -1.90 -27.16
C ALA A 74 -29.64 -3.18 -27.29
N ALA A 75 -29.79 -3.92 -28.39
CA ALA A 75 -28.99 -5.12 -28.66
C ALA A 75 -27.49 -4.81 -28.79
N LEU A 76 -27.13 -3.70 -29.45
CA LEU A 76 -25.75 -3.23 -29.53
C LEU A 76 -25.17 -2.90 -28.15
N LEU A 77 -25.93 -2.21 -27.29
CA LEU A 77 -25.50 -1.93 -25.93
C LEU A 77 -25.28 -3.21 -25.11
N ASP A 78 -26.11 -4.24 -25.29
CA ASP A 78 -25.89 -5.54 -24.64
C ASP A 78 -24.65 -6.26 -25.17
N SER A 79 -24.36 -6.15 -26.47
CA SER A 79 -23.13 -6.70 -27.05
C SER A 79 -21.88 -6.03 -26.48
N VAL A 80 -21.89 -4.71 -26.30
CA VAL A 80 -20.80 -3.97 -25.62
C VAL A 80 -20.72 -4.39 -24.15
N LYS A 81 -21.86 -4.42 -23.45
CA LYS A 81 -21.95 -4.82 -22.03
C LYS A 81 -21.33 -6.19 -21.79
N TYR A 82 -21.60 -7.16 -22.66
CA TYR A 82 -21.05 -8.50 -22.57
C TYR A 82 -19.50 -8.48 -22.51
N ASN A 83 -18.86 -7.73 -23.42
CA ASN A 83 -17.41 -7.59 -23.43
C ASN A 83 -16.87 -6.86 -22.20
N VAL A 84 -17.57 -5.81 -21.74
CA VAL A 84 -17.23 -5.10 -20.49
C VAL A 84 -17.31 -6.01 -19.27
N GLU A 85 -18.31 -6.88 -19.22
CA GLU A 85 -18.49 -7.85 -18.14
C GLU A 85 -17.34 -8.85 -18.06
N HIS A 86 -16.90 -9.39 -19.20
CA HIS A 86 -15.75 -10.29 -19.27
C HIS A 86 -14.44 -9.60 -18.87
N ALA A 87 -14.21 -8.38 -19.34
CA ALA A 87 -13.05 -7.58 -18.96
C ALA A 87 -13.03 -7.29 -17.45
N LYS A 88 -14.16 -6.83 -16.90
CA LYS A 88 -14.35 -6.60 -15.46
C LYS A 88 -14.01 -7.83 -14.63
N GLU A 89 -14.51 -9.01 -15.00
CA GLU A 89 -14.25 -10.25 -14.26
C GLU A 89 -12.78 -10.66 -14.29
N ARG A 90 -12.09 -10.46 -15.43
CA ARG A 90 -10.64 -10.66 -15.53
C ARG A 90 -9.88 -9.67 -14.63
N LYS A 91 -10.28 -8.40 -14.66
CA LYS A 91 -9.68 -7.34 -13.83
C LYS A 91 -9.86 -7.62 -12.34
N ASP A 92 -11.07 -7.97 -11.90
CA ASP A 92 -11.38 -8.29 -10.50
C ASP A 92 -10.54 -9.45 -9.99
N ARG A 93 -10.41 -10.52 -10.78
CA ARG A 93 -9.53 -11.67 -10.43
C ARG A 93 -8.06 -11.25 -10.33
N ALA A 94 -7.56 -10.44 -11.25
CA ALA A 94 -6.18 -9.95 -11.22
C ALA A 94 -5.92 -9.03 -10.01
N GLU A 95 -6.84 -8.12 -9.69
CA GLU A 95 -6.78 -7.24 -8.52
C GLU A 95 -6.78 -8.05 -7.21
N LYS A 96 -7.68 -9.03 -7.08
CA LYS A 96 -7.74 -9.95 -5.94
C LYS A 96 -6.46 -10.77 -5.79
N ALA A 97 -5.94 -11.31 -6.88
CA ALA A 97 -4.67 -12.06 -6.87
C ALA A 97 -3.51 -11.17 -6.41
N ARG A 98 -3.43 -9.94 -6.92
CA ARG A 98 -2.39 -8.97 -6.52
C ARG A 98 -2.55 -8.55 -5.05
N ALA A 99 -3.76 -8.30 -4.58
CA ALA A 99 -4.02 -7.98 -3.18
C ALA A 99 -3.63 -9.13 -2.24
N LYS A 100 -3.98 -10.38 -2.60
CA LYS A 100 -3.56 -11.58 -1.86
C LYS A 100 -2.04 -11.70 -1.83
N LYS A 101 -1.36 -11.49 -2.96
CA LYS A 101 0.10 -11.50 -3.05
C LYS A 101 0.73 -10.44 -2.15
N ARG A 102 0.23 -9.20 -2.16
CA ARG A 102 0.68 -8.13 -1.23
C ARG A 102 0.54 -8.53 0.23
N GLN A 103 -0.60 -9.10 0.60
CA GLN A 103 -0.83 -9.53 1.99
C GLN A 103 0.14 -10.64 2.40
N GLN A 104 0.42 -11.59 1.50
CA GLN A 104 1.41 -12.63 1.73
C GLN A 104 2.82 -12.03 1.90
N TRP A 105 3.23 -11.13 1.00
CA TRP A 105 4.54 -10.46 1.06
C TRP A 105 4.72 -9.67 2.35
N ALA A 106 3.70 -8.93 2.78
CA ALA A 106 3.74 -8.18 4.03
C ALA A 106 3.89 -9.10 5.26
N ARG A 107 3.20 -10.25 5.27
CA ARG A 107 3.30 -11.24 6.35
C ARG A 107 4.69 -11.88 6.39
N GLU A 108 5.19 -12.33 5.25
CA GLU A 108 6.53 -12.93 5.12
C GLU A 108 7.61 -11.91 5.52
N ALA A 109 7.52 -10.67 5.01
CA ALA A 109 8.42 -9.59 5.41
C ALA A 109 8.40 -9.33 6.92
N GLY A 110 7.21 -9.25 7.54
CA GLY A 110 7.09 -9.04 8.99
C GLY A 110 7.70 -10.18 9.81
N GLN A 111 7.51 -11.43 9.38
CA GLN A 111 8.13 -12.60 10.01
C GLN A 111 9.66 -12.57 9.89
N LEU A 112 10.17 -12.28 8.69
CA LEU A 112 11.60 -12.17 8.43
C LEU A 112 12.26 -11.05 9.24
N VAL A 113 11.62 -9.87 9.31
CA VAL A 113 12.11 -8.74 10.09
C VAL A 113 12.16 -9.10 11.57
N LYS A 114 11.07 -9.66 12.11
CA LYS A 114 11.01 -10.07 13.52
C LYS A 114 12.07 -11.14 13.86
N ALA A 115 12.30 -12.09 12.97
CA ALA A 115 13.28 -13.15 13.17
C ALA A 115 14.72 -12.62 13.11
N ARG A 116 15.01 -11.71 12.18
CA ARG A 116 16.39 -11.27 11.92
C ARG A 116 16.82 -10.05 12.74
N PHE A 117 15.88 -9.17 13.07
CA PHE A 117 16.14 -7.91 13.76
C PHE A 117 15.52 -7.90 15.16
N SER A 118 15.62 -9.02 15.88
CA SER A 118 15.32 -9.08 17.30
C SER A 118 16.54 -8.60 18.09
N PHE A 119 16.44 -7.39 18.66
CA PHE A 119 17.52 -6.81 19.48
C PHE A 119 17.05 -6.68 20.93
N PRO A 120 17.83 -7.15 21.90
CA PRO A 120 17.62 -6.76 23.29
C PRO A 120 17.83 -5.24 23.44
N SER A 121 17.27 -4.66 24.50
CA SER A 121 17.35 -3.21 24.76
C SER A 121 17.49 -2.89 26.25
N ASP A 122 17.98 -3.85 27.02
CA ASP A 122 18.00 -3.76 28.48
C ASP A 122 19.19 -2.95 28.97
N THR A 123 20.33 -3.07 28.28
CA THR A 123 21.58 -2.36 28.58
C THR A 123 21.82 -1.18 27.64
N VAL A 124 22.61 -0.21 28.09
CA VAL A 124 23.02 0.95 27.26
C VAL A 124 23.72 0.50 25.98
N ALA A 125 24.58 -0.52 26.05
CA ALA A 125 25.29 -1.03 24.88
C ALA A 125 24.33 -1.61 23.83
N GLU A 126 23.29 -2.33 24.26
CA GLU A 126 22.26 -2.87 23.37
C GLU A 126 21.39 -1.76 22.75
N GLN A 127 21.03 -0.75 23.54
CA GLN A 127 20.29 0.42 23.08
C GLN A 127 21.08 1.21 22.02
N LEU A 128 22.40 1.35 22.19
CA LEU A 128 23.27 1.99 21.20
C LEU A 128 23.38 1.16 19.91
N ARG A 129 23.35 -0.18 19.97
CA ARG A 129 23.31 -1.02 18.75
C ARG A 129 22.05 -0.80 17.93
N ILE A 130 20.91 -0.54 18.57
CA ILE A 130 19.66 -0.20 17.88
C ILE A 130 19.81 1.14 17.16
N LEU A 131 20.42 2.13 17.80
CA LEU A 131 20.73 3.42 17.17
C LEU A 131 21.70 3.28 16.00
N GLU A 132 22.78 2.51 16.14
CA GLU A 132 23.70 2.25 15.03
C GLU A 132 22.99 1.62 13.84
N LEU A 133 22.13 0.62 14.09
CA LEU A 133 21.32 0.00 13.05
C LEU A 133 20.43 1.03 12.36
N HIS A 134 19.74 1.88 13.14
CA HIS A 134 18.89 2.95 12.60
C HIS A 134 19.65 3.84 11.61
N LEU A 135 20.84 4.32 12.02
CA LEU A 135 21.64 5.23 11.20
C LEU A 135 22.05 4.58 9.87
N VAL A 136 22.42 3.30 9.89
CA VAL A 136 22.80 2.56 8.68
C VAL A 136 21.58 2.28 7.81
N VAL A 137 20.46 1.83 8.40
CA VAL A 137 19.20 1.58 7.68
C VAL A 137 18.69 2.85 7.00
N GLN A 138 18.77 4.00 7.66
CA GLN A 138 18.36 5.28 7.09
C GLN A 138 19.14 5.62 5.80
N VAL A 139 20.44 5.33 5.76
CA VAL A 139 21.25 5.58 4.55
C VAL A 139 20.98 4.54 3.48
N VAL A 140 20.92 3.26 3.85
CA VAL A 140 20.75 2.14 2.90
C VAL A 140 19.38 2.18 2.24
N LEU A 141 18.32 2.47 3.00
CA LEU A 141 16.97 2.59 2.44
C LEU A 141 16.70 3.96 1.81
N GLY A 142 17.44 5.00 2.23
CA GLY A 142 17.34 6.35 1.68
C GLY A 142 15.89 6.86 1.67
N HIS A 143 15.43 7.29 0.50
CA HIS A 143 14.08 7.85 0.31
C HIS A 143 12.96 6.80 0.23
N ALA A 144 13.29 5.49 0.29
CA ALA A 144 12.27 4.43 0.23
C ALA A 144 11.39 4.39 1.48
N VAL A 145 11.88 4.94 2.61
CA VAL A 145 11.19 4.93 3.91
C VAL A 145 11.45 6.23 4.65
N TYR A 146 10.53 6.62 5.51
CA TYR A 146 10.73 7.75 6.41
C TYR A 146 11.29 7.26 7.75
N LEU A 147 12.51 7.68 8.08
CA LEU A 147 13.15 7.41 9.37
C LEU A 147 13.65 8.73 10.00
N PRO A 148 13.53 8.89 11.34
CA PRO A 148 14.03 10.08 12.04
C PRO A 148 15.44 10.49 11.64
N SER A 149 15.63 11.77 11.30
CA SER A 149 16.93 12.36 10.97
C SER A 149 17.83 12.52 12.19
N HIS A 150 19.14 12.73 11.97
CA HIS A 150 20.08 13.06 13.04
C HIS A 150 19.57 14.17 13.97
N LEU A 151 18.96 15.23 13.40
CA LEU A 151 18.42 16.34 14.19
C LEU A 151 17.27 15.87 15.10
N ALA A 152 16.33 15.09 14.55
CA ALA A 152 15.20 14.56 15.31
C ALA A 152 15.66 13.61 16.42
N LEU A 153 16.61 12.72 16.12
CA LEU A 153 17.20 11.78 17.09
C LEU A 153 17.92 12.49 18.23
N ARG A 154 18.67 13.55 17.94
CA ARG A 154 19.37 14.32 18.99
C ARG A 154 18.38 15.04 19.88
N LYS A 155 17.37 15.68 19.27
CA LYS A 155 16.32 16.38 20.00
C LYS A 155 15.57 15.44 20.95
N SER A 156 15.25 14.22 20.51
CA SER A 156 14.49 13.27 21.33
C SER A 156 15.18 12.85 22.62
N MET A 157 16.52 12.96 22.70
CA MET A 157 17.31 12.65 23.90
C MET A 157 17.64 13.87 24.76
N GLN A 158 17.35 15.07 24.26
CA GLN A 158 17.53 16.34 24.97
C GLN A 158 16.21 16.84 25.57
N GLU A 159 15.07 16.34 25.08
CA GLU A 159 13.75 16.65 25.61
C GLU A 159 13.53 15.98 26.98
N GLU A 160 13.04 16.76 27.94
CA GLU A 160 12.60 16.23 29.23
C GLU A 160 11.41 15.27 29.07
N ALA A 161 11.32 14.31 29.98
CA ALA A 161 10.16 13.43 30.06
C ALA A 161 8.88 14.28 30.24
N PRO A 162 7.81 14.04 29.47
CA PRO A 162 6.59 14.80 29.61
C PRO A 162 6.03 14.67 31.03
N ARG A 163 5.69 15.80 31.66
CA ARG A 163 5.21 15.84 33.06
C ARG A 163 3.99 14.96 33.30
N TRP A 164 3.15 14.76 32.28
CA TRP A 164 1.95 13.94 32.35
C TRP A 164 2.22 12.42 32.30
N ALA A 165 3.42 12.00 31.88
CA ALA A 165 3.75 10.59 31.71
C ALA A 165 4.23 9.92 33.00
N ASN A 166 4.53 10.69 34.07
CA ASN A 166 5.11 10.18 35.33
C ASN A 166 6.33 9.25 35.12
N HIS A 167 7.05 9.41 34.02
CA HIS A 167 8.22 8.60 33.69
C HIS A 167 9.48 9.21 34.27
N THR A 168 10.35 8.36 34.83
CA THR A 168 11.75 8.72 35.05
C THR A 168 12.44 8.98 33.70
N THR A 169 13.52 9.78 33.70
CA THR A 169 14.33 10.03 32.49
C THR A 169 14.82 8.73 31.85
N ALA A 170 15.15 7.71 32.65
CA ALA A 170 15.57 6.39 32.15
C ALA A 170 14.42 5.64 31.45
N GLN A 171 13.21 5.66 32.00
CA GLN A 171 12.03 5.07 31.36
C GLN A 171 11.68 5.81 30.06
N TRP A 172 11.79 7.13 30.06
CA TRP A 172 11.58 7.95 28.87
C TRP A 172 12.59 7.63 27.76
N HIS A 173 13.88 7.57 28.07
CA HIS A 173 14.90 7.21 27.07
C HIS A 173 14.71 5.77 26.56
N ARG A 174 14.35 4.82 27.44
CA ARG A 174 14.04 3.46 27.01
C ARG A 174 12.85 3.42 26.05
N SER A 175 11.80 4.21 26.28
CA SER A 175 10.65 4.27 25.36
C SER A 175 11.04 4.86 23.99
N ARG A 176 11.99 5.82 23.95
CA ARG A 176 12.55 6.34 22.69
C ARG A 176 13.30 5.25 21.94
N VAL A 177 14.11 4.43 22.61
CA VAL A 177 14.80 3.28 21.98
C VAL A 177 13.79 2.27 21.43
N SER A 178 12.75 1.92 22.19
CA SER A 178 11.73 0.98 21.72
C SER A 178 10.95 1.53 20.52
N SER A 179 10.66 2.83 20.51
CA SER A 179 10.03 3.50 19.37
C SER A 179 10.93 3.42 18.13
N LEU A 180 12.23 3.69 18.30
CA LEU A 180 13.21 3.59 17.22
C LEU A 180 13.28 2.19 16.62
N LEU A 181 13.27 1.14 17.46
CA LEU A 181 13.24 -0.24 16.97
C LEU A 181 11.96 -0.56 16.20
N SER A 182 10.80 -0.05 16.65
CA SER A 182 9.53 -0.19 15.93
C SER A 182 9.54 0.52 14.58
N ASP A 183 10.15 1.71 14.51
CA ASP A 183 10.31 2.47 13.27
C ASP A 183 11.19 1.70 12.27
N ILE A 184 12.32 1.14 12.74
CA ILE A 184 13.18 0.27 11.92
C ILE A 184 12.38 -0.94 11.43
N HIS A 185 11.65 -1.64 12.30
CA HIS A 185 10.88 -2.81 11.90
C HIS A 185 9.85 -2.49 10.83
N SER A 186 9.12 -1.38 10.99
CA SER A 186 8.13 -0.93 10.02
C SER A 186 8.78 -0.59 8.68
N ALA A 187 9.87 0.20 8.70
CA ALA A 187 10.61 0.58 7.51
C ALA A 187 11.17 -0.64 6.75
N LEU A 188 11.76 -1.60 7.47
CA LEU A 188 12.27 -2.83 6.86
C LEU A 188 11.12 -3.67 6.27
N GLN A 189 10.01 -3.82 6.98
CA GLN A 189 8.86 -4.59 6.50
C GLN A 189 8.27 -3.98 5.22
N ASP A 190 8.13 -2.65 5.18
CA ASP A 190 7.63 -1.93 4.01
C ASP A 190 8.57 -2.11 2.82
N TYR A 191 9.88 -1.93 3.03
CA TYR A 191 10.88 -2.10 1.98
C TYR A 191 10.88 -3.51 1.37
N LEU A 192 10.83 -4.54 2.22
CA LEU A 192 10.84 -5.94 1.80
C LEU A 192 9.54 -6.36 1.08
N SER A 193 8.42 -5.67 1.33
CA SER A 193 7.11 -6.00 0.74
C SER A 193 6.71 -5.13 -0.46
N LEU A 194 7.47 -4.07 -0.76
CA LEU A 194 7.15 -3.08 -1.79
C LEU A 194 7.08 -3.67 -3.21
N ASP A 195 8.01 -4.56 -3.53
CA ASP A 195 8.11 -5.19 -4.85
C ASP A 195 7.56 -6.60 -4.77
N LEU A 196 6.60 -6.91 -5.64
CA LEU A 196 5.97 -8.22 -5.67
C LEU A 196 6.71 -9.18 -6.60
N ASP A 197 7.63 -8.70 -7.42
CA ASP A 197 8.35 -9.54 -8.39
C ASP A 197 9.60 -10.17 -7.79
N VAL A 198 10.11 -9.61 -6.69
CA VAL A 198 11.19 -10.17 -5.87
C VAL A 198 10.63 -10.66 -4.54
N SER A 199 11.08 -11.83 -4.07
CA SER A 199 10.62 -12.36 -2.78
C SER A 199 11.19 -11.54 -1.61
N PRO A 200 10.47 -11.45 -0.46
CA PRO A 200 10.97 -10.74 0.72
C PRO A 200 12.31 -11.30 1.24
N ALA A 201 12.55 -12.61 1.09
CA ALA A 201 13.79 -13.26 1.48
C ALA A 201 14.99 -12.81 0.64
N GLN A 202 14.84 -12.77 -0.69
CA GLN A 202 15.90 -12.29 -1.59
C GLN A 202 16.24 -10.81 -1.32
N LYS A 203 15.21 -9.97 -1.12
CA LYS A 203 15.42 -8.57 -0.73
C LYS A 203 16.13 -8.44 0.61
N LEU A 204 15.83 -9.31 1.57
CA LEU A 204 16.49 -9.31 2.87
C LEU A 204 17.99 -9.65 2.74
N GLU A 205 18.35 -10.60 1.88
CA GLU A 205 19.76 -10.93 1.61
C GLU A 205 20.53 -9.78 0.98
N GLU A 206 19.93 -9.08 0.01
CA GLU A 206 20.51 -7.88 -0.59
C GLU A 206 20.63 -6.73 0.42
N LEU A 207 19.59 -6.52 1.22
CA LEU A 207 19.59 -5.54 2.29
C LEU A 207 20.72 -5.80 3.29
N GLN A 208 20.88 -7.04 3.76
CA GLN A 208 21.93 -7.40 4.72
C GLN A 208 23.32 -7.09 4.16
N ARG A 209 23.59 -7.48 2.91
CA ARG A 209 24.86 -7.14 2.25
C ARG A 209 25.09 -5.64 2.18
N SER A 210 24.05 -4.86 1.88
CA SER A 210 24.14 -3.40 1.83
C SER A 210 24.38 -2.78 3.21
N LEU A 211 23.70 -3.28 4.24
CA LEU A 211 23.91 -2.85 5.63
C LEU A 211 25.34 -3.12 6.08
N ASP A 212 25.86 -4.32 5.84
CA ASP A 212 27.22 -4.70 6.24
C ASP A 212 28.28 -3.88 5.51
N THR A 213 28.08 -3.67 4.20
CA THR A 213 29.01 -2.90 3.35
C THR A 213 29.09 -1.43 3.79
N GLN A 214 27.95 -0.81 4.11
CA GLN A 214 27.91 0.61 4.44
C GLN A 214 28.13 0.93 5.92
N ARG A 215 28.08 -0.08 6.81
CA ARG A 215 28.10 0.12 8.26
C ARG A 215 29.26 0.98 8.72
N ALA A 216 30.49 0.61 8.36
CA ALA A 216 31.69 1.29 8.85
C ALA A 216 31.74 2.75 8.38
N GLU A 217 31.45 3.00 7.10
CA GLU A 217 31.45 4.34 6.52
C GLU A 217 30.37 5.23 7.18
N VAL A 218 29.14 4.74 7.28
CA VAL A 218 28.02 5.51 7.84
C VAL A 218 28.27 5.88 9.30
N LEU A 219 28.77 4.95 10.11
CA LEU A 219 29.05 5.22 11.53
C LEU A 219 30.25 6.16 11.73
N ALA A 220 31.17 6.24 10.78
CA ALA A 220 32.29 7.19 10.80
C ALA A 220 31.91 8.62 10.40
N ARG A 221 30.72 8.85 9.83
CA ARG A 221 30.28 10.19 9.40
C ARG A 221 30.18 11.13 10.62
N PRO A 222 30.61 12.41 10.51
CA PRO A 222 30.57 13.35 11.64
C PRO A 222 29.19 13.49 12.29
N GLN A 223 28.12 13.43 11.48
CA GLN A 223 26.75 13.50 12.00
C GLN A 223 26.37 12.27 12.83
N SER A 224 26.79 11.07 12.42
CA SER A 224 26.59 9.81 13.13
C SER A 224 27.36 9.79 14.45
N VAL A 225 28.64 10.17 14.41
CA VAL A 225 29.50 10.27 15.60
C VAL A 225 28.87 11.18 16.66
N GLU A 226 28.41 12.37 16.25
CA GLU A 226 27.79 13.30 17.20
C GLU A 226 26.44 12.81 17.73
N THR A 227 25.61 12.17 16.89
CA THR A 227 24.34 11.57 17.36
C THR A 227 24.61 10.43 18.35
N LEU A 228 25.58 9.55 18.07
CA LEU A 228 25.99 8.47 18.96
C LEU A 228 26.51 9.00 20.30
N ARG A 229 27.31 10.07 20.28
CA ARG A 229 27.82 10.71 21.49
C ARG A 229 26.68 11.24 22.38
N ILE A 230 25.77 12.03 21.81
CA ILE A 230 24.62 12.59 22.55
C ILE A 230 23.76 11.47 23.16
N TRP A 231 23.46 10.43 22.39
CA TRP A 231 22.70 9.29 22.90
C TRP A 231 23.47 8.52 23.99
N THR A 232 24.77 8.32 23.81
CA THR A 232 25.62 7.65 24.81
C THR A 232 25.60 8.40 26.14
N ASP A 233 25.82 9.71 26.11
CA ASP A 233 25.84 10.56 27.30
C ASP A 233 24.48 10.53 28.02
N ALA A 234 23.39 10.67 27.25
CA ALA A 234 22.03 10.66 27.79
C ALA A 234 21.62 9.31 28.40
N LEU A 235 21.98 8.19 27.76
CA LEU A 235 21.67 6.84 28.25
C LEU A 235 22.50 6.48 29.49
N LYS A 236 23.80 6.78 29.49
CA LYS A 236 24.67 6.55 30.67
C LYS A 236 24.26 7.43 31.85
N GLY A 237 23.96 8.71 31.61
CA GLY A 237 23.50 9.63 32.64
C GLY A 237 22.21 9.14 33.30
N ALA A 238 21.24 8.72 32.49
CA ALA A 238 19.98 8.17 33.00
C ALA A 238 20.18 6.87 33.81
N ALA A 239 21.01 5.94 33.32
CA ALA A 239 21.32 4.70 34.02
C ALA A 239 22.02 4.95 35.37
N PHE A 240 22.94 5.91 35.42
CA PHE A 240 23.61 6.33 36.66
C PHE A 240 22.62 6.90 37.69
N ILE A 241 21.74 7.81 37.26
CA ILE A 241 20.72 8.40 38.14
C ILE A 241 19.80 7.33 38.72
N THR A 242 19.36 6.37 37.90
CA THR A 242 18.53 5.25 38.37
C THR A 242 19.27 4.35 39.37
N SER A 243 20.58 4.14 39.19
CA SER A 243 21.39 3.34 40.12
C SER A 243 21.65 4.02 41.46
N VAL A 244 21.74 5.36 41.49
CA VAL A 244 22.08 6.14 42.69
C VAL A 244 20.84 6.61 43.45
N MET A 245 19.73 6.84 42.75
CA MET A 245 18.45 7.23 43.33
C MET A 245 17.34 6.30 42.84
N PRO A 246 17.22 5.07 43.39
CA PRO A 246 16.10 4.20 43.07
C PRO A 246 14.82 4.88 43.57
N SER A 247 13.94 5.26 42.64
CA SER A 247 12.59 5.75 42.96
C SER A 247 11.91 4.71 43.86
N LYS A 248 11.45 5.15 45.05
CA LYS A 248 10.53 4.36 45.86
C LYS A 248 9.22 4.24 45.07
N ASN A 249 8.81 3.01 44.80
CA ASN A 249 7.47 2.69 44.32
C ASN A 249 6.40 3.21 45.28
#